data_AF-A0A948V5H6-F1
#
_entry.id   AF-A0A948V5H6-F1
#
_cell.length_a   1.000
_cell.length_b   1.000
_cell.length_c   1.000
_cell.angle_alpha   90.00
_cell.angle_beta   90.00
_cell.angle_gamma   90.00
#
_symmetry.space_group_name_H-M   'P 1'
#
loop_
_entity.id
_entity.type
_entity.pdbx_description
1 polymer ?
#
loop_
_entity_poly.entity_id
_entity_poly.type
_entity_poly.pdbx_seq_one_letter_code
_entity_poly.pdbx_strand_id
1 'polypeptide(L)'
;MPVKYLIMYKYHHPNPIIIKLIDELGFQLRQKTAEYITINQNLTGAERGSKREQGFGALAEMVIRNKLGMPEINPEDHPLGYDILLPSGVKLDVKCRGGGLPFKEKYESNDGITREAKHNFFARQIHDDKLNTDIYLMTHLETPSNRELPGTARQRKWTLYICGWVSKERVMREGVYLPRGSLTEQGRTWFTYRGQEIEFYNRNLNGLCKIDDLLNIEHPDVEQDKNHKGDLNLTSVDALRITYDLIGRGILLEKHLDFIKKETGLNKIVKPILHSNQYFHLLNWLKRKGALTDNKIKQARKILQEEPYSGI
;
A
#
# COMPACT_ATOMS: atom_id res chain seq x y z
N MET A 1 -30.94 23.66 17.95
CA MET A 1 -29.78 23.39 17.09
C MET A 1 -30.14 22.22 16.19
N PRO A 2 -30.01 22.32 14.86
CA PRO A 2 -30.35 21.20 13.99
C PRO A 2 -29.34 20.07 14.22
N VAL A 3 -29.85 18.87 14.47
CA VAL A 3 -29.07 17.64 14.50
C VAL A 3 -28.48 17.48 13.10
N LYS A 4 -27.18 17.81 12.93
CA LYS A 4 -26.43 17.42 11.74
C LYS A 4 -26.38 15.89 11.77
N TYR A 5 -27.16 15.25 10.91
CA TYR A 5 -26.92 13.84 10.59
C TYR A 5 -25.48 13.75 10.07
N LEU A 6 -24.60 13.14 10.85
CA LEU A 6 -23.24 12.84 10.42
C LEU A 6 -23.36 11.85 9.26
N ILE A 7 -22.89 12.27 8.09
CA ILE A 7 -22.83 11.40 6.92
C ILE A 7 -21.60 10.52 7.14
N MET A 8 -21.82 9.27 7.56
CA MET A 8 -20.75 8.28 7.72
C MET A 8 -20.11 7.92 6.37
N TYR A 9 -18.86 7.49 6.40
CA TYR A 9 -18.17 6.99 5.20
C TYR A 9 -18.95 5.86 4.52
N LYS A 10 -19.03 5.93 3.20
CA LYS A 10 -19.61 4.87 2.36
C LYS A 10 -18.51 4.13 1.63
N TYR A 11 -18.49 2.80 1.76
CA TYR A 11 -17.52 1.98 1.05
C TYR A 11 -17.60 2.17 -0.47
N HIS A 12 -16.43 2.35 -1.08
CA HIS A 12 -16.23 2.32 -2.52
C HIS A 12 -15.13 1.31 -2.88
N HIS A 13 -15.27 0.66 -4.03
CA HIS A 13 -14.15 -0.10 -4.58
C HIS A 13 -12.98 0.85 -4.86
N PRO A 14 -11.73 0.49 -4.54
CA PRO A 14 -10.58 1.33 -4.76
C PRO A 14 -10.41 1.63 -6.25
N ASN A 15 -10.66 2.89 -6.61
CA ASN A 15 -10.45 3.46 -7.93
C ASN A 15 -9.77 4.82 -7.73
N PRO A 16 -8.54 5.03 -8.22
CA PRO A 16 -7.79 6.21 -7.82
C PRO A 16 -8.43 7.53 -8.26
N ILE A 17 -8.51 8.49 -7.33
CA ILE A 17 -8.82 9.88 -7.67
C ILE A 17 -7.57 10.50 -8.29
N ILE A 18 -7.74 11.14 -9.45
CA ILE A 18 -6.63 11.68 -10.24
C ILE A 18 -6.56 13.19 -10.08
N ILE A 19 -5.44 13.69 -9.54
CA ILE A 19 -5.16 15.11 -9.39
C ILE A 19 -3.95 15.47 -10.25
N LYS A 20 -4.17 16.25 -11.31
CA LYS A 20 -3.09 16.78 -12.14
C LYS A 20 -2.46 17.99 -11.45
N LEU A 21 -1.13 18.04 -11.40
CA LEU A 21 -0.33 19.11 -10.77
C LEU A 21 0.49 19.89 -11.83
N ILE A 22 -0.12 20.08 -12.99
CA ILE A 22 0.51 20.63 -14.20
C ILE A 22 0.14 22.08 -14.47
N ASP A 23 -0.81 22.61 -13.70
CA ASP A 23 -1.29 23.98 -13.74
C ASP A 23 -0.48 24.87 -12.78
N GLU A 24 -0.86 26.14 -12.69
CA GLU A 24 -0.20 27.13 -11.84
C GLU A 24 -0.25 26.73 -10.36
N LEU A 25 -1.43 26.34 -9.87
CA LEU A 25 -1.60 25.88 -8.50
C LEU A 25 -0.74 24.64 -8.21
N GLY A 26 -0.71 23.67 -9.11
CA GLY A 26 0.13 22.48 -8.99
C GLY A 26 1.62 22.81 -8.98
N PHE A 27 2.07 23.83 -9.72
CA PHE A 27 3.45 24.31 -9.64
C PHE A 27 3.75 25.02 -8.31
N GLN A 28 2.84 25.86 -7.82
CA GLN A 28 2.97 26.53 -6.53
C GLN A 28 3.09 25.53 -5.37
N LEU A 29 2.26 24.48 -5.35
CA LEU A 29 2.33 23.41 -4.34
C LEU A 29 3.69 22.69 -4.39
N ARG A 30 4.23 22.43 -5.59
CA ARG A 30 5.58 21.86 -5.77
C ARG A 30 6.68 22.78 -5.25
N GLN A 31 6.56 24.11 -5.45
CA GLN A 31 7.53 25.09 -4.91
C GLN A 31 7.53 25.10 -3.39
N LYS A 32 6.35 25.24 -2.78
CA LYS A 32 6.20 25.19 -1.32
C LYS A 32 6.76 23.90 -0.72
N THR A 33 6.52 22.76 -1.39
CA THR A 33 7.09 21.49 -0.95
C THR A 33 8.63 21.50 -1.02
N ALA A 34 9.21 22.05 -2.09
CA ALA A 34 10.66 22.13 -2.24
C ALA A 34 11.31 22.99 -1.14
N GLU A 35 10.68 24.10 -0.79
CA GLU A 35 11.08 24.99 0.31
C GLU A 35 11.00 24.26 1.65
N TYR A 36 9.85 23.62 1.94
CA TYR A 36 9.64 22.83 3.15
C TYR A 36 10.70 21.73 3.34
N ILE A 37 10.98 20.95 2.29
CA ILE A 37 11.97 19.86 2.35
C ILE A 37 13.38 20.40 2.53
N THR A 38 13.70 21.60 2.03
CA THR A 38 15.05 22.16 2.19
C THR A 38 15.34 22.50 3.65
N ILE A 39 14.32 22.92 4.40
CA ILE A 39 14.44 23.31 5.83
C ILE A 39 14.29 22.09 6.75
N ASN A 40 13.34 21.20 6.45
CA ASN A 40 12.92 20.11 7.35
C ASN A 40 13.45 18.73 6.94
N GLN A 41 14.49 18.69 6.10
CA GLN A 41 15.05 17.44 5.62
C GLN A 41 15.52 16.58 6.79
N ASN A 42 15.02 15.36 6.88
CA ASN A 42 15.46 14.46 7.93
C ASN A 42 16.44 13.41 7.39
N LEU A 43 17.72 13.58 7.76
CA LEU A 43 18.84 12.78 7.27
C LEU A 43 19.25 11.65 8.23
N THR A 44 18.70 11.57 9.44
CA THR A 44 19.18 10.67 10.50
C THR A 44 18.25 9.48 10.74
N GLY A 45 18.64 8.28 10.29
CA GLY A 45 17.93 7.02 10.58
C GLY A 45 18.05 5.96 9.48
N ALA A 46 18.09 4.68 9.86
CA ALA A 46 18.39 3.54 8.97
C ALA A 46 17.30 3.17 7.93
N GLU A 47 16.08 3.70 8.08
CA GLU A 47 14.92 3.40 7.24
C GLU A 47 14.22 4.67 6.71
N ARG A 48 14.99 5.73 6.46
CA ARG A 48 14.45 6.96 5.86
C ARG A 48 14.53 6.93 4.34
N GLY A 49 13.47 7.41 3.69
CA GLY A 49 13.48 7.70 2.27
C GLY A 49 14.52 8.77 1.93
N SER A 50 15.04 8.72 0.71
CA SER A 50 15.86 9.77 0.11
C SER A 50 15.15 11.14 0.12
N LYS A 51 15.90 12.23 -0.05
CA LYS A 51 15.34 13.60 -0.18
C LYS A 51 14.15 13.65 -1.16
N ARG A 52 14.26 12.90 -2.26
CA ARG A 52 13.20 12.80 -3.27
C ARG A 52 11.96 12.08 -2.73
N GLU A 53 12.14 10.95 -2.07
CA GLU A 53 11.02 10.19 -1.49
C GLU A 53 10.32 10.97 -0.37
N GLN A 54 11.08 11.68 0.48
CA GLN A 54 10.52 12.60 1.46
C GLN A 54 9.73 13.72 0.78
N GLY A 55 10.26 14.30 -0.31
CA GLY A 55 9.54 15.30 -1.09
C GLY A 55 8.27 14.80 -1.76
N PHE A 56 8.21 13.54 -2.18
CA PHE A 56 6.98 12.97 -2.71
C PHE A 56 5.91 12.82 -1.63
N GLY A 57 6.30 12.37 -0.44
CA GLY A 57 5.41 12.32 0.74
C GLY A 57 4.86 13.69 1.08
N ALA A 58 5.73 14.69 1.27
CA ALA A 58 5.34 16.05 1.60
C ALA A 58 4.46 16.70 0.51
N LEU A 59 4.75 16.47 -0.78
CA LEU A 59 3.90 16.98 -1.86
C LEU A 59 2.50 16.36 -1.81
N ALA A 60 2.42 15.04 -1.59
CA ALA A 60 1.14 14.37 -1.47
C ALA A 60 0.34 14.95 -0.30
N GLU A 61 0.93 15.09 0.88
CA GLU A 61 0.30 15.72 2.04
C GLU A 61 -0.18 17.16 1.74
N MET A 62 0.67 18.01 1.15
CA MET A 62 0.30 19.38 0.79
C MET A 62 -0.88 19.44 -0.19
N VAL A 63 -0.91 18.54 -1.18
CA VAL A 63 -2.04 18.44 -2.13
C VAL A 63 -3.32 18.01 -1.42
N ILE A 64 -3.25 17.01 -0.53
CA ILE A 64 -4.42 16.56 0.23
C ILE A 64 -4.94 17.70 1.12
N ARG A 65 -4.08 18.34 1.92
CA ARG A 65 -4.43 19.48 2.77
C ARG A 65 -5.09 20.61 1.97
N ASN A 66 -4.48 21.00 0.84
CA ASN A 66 -5.03 22.04 -0.03
C ASN A 66 -6.44 21.70 -0.52
N LYS A 67 -6.66 20.47 -0.96
CA LYS A 67 -7.97 20.02 -1.46
C LYS A 67 -9.04 19.93 -0.38
N LEU A 68 -8.65 19.62 0.85
CA LEU A 68 -9.53 19.58 2.01
C LEU A 68 -9.75 20.96 2.66
N GLY A 69 -9.14 22.03 2.13
CA GLY A 69 -9.20 23.36 2.72
C GLY A 69 -8.49 23.48 4.08
N MET A 70 -7.52 22.60 4.34
CA MET A 70 -6.75 22.57 5.58
C MET A 70 -5.52 23.50 5.49
N PRO A 71 -5.02 23.99 6.64
CA PRO A 71 -3.74 24.70 6.69
C PRO A 71 -2.59 23.87 6.14
N GLU A 72 -1.58 24.57 5.63
CA GLU A 72 -0.31 23.97 5.21
C GLU A 72 0.40 23.27 6.38
N ILE A 73 1.42 22.49 6.05
CA ILE A 73 2.22 21.77 7.03
C ILE A 73 2.90 22.79 7.95
N ASN A 74 2.58 22.77 9.26
CA ASN A 74 3.33 23.50 10.27
C ASN A 74 4.44 22.60 10.81
N PRO A 75 5.74 22.86 10.54
CA PRO A 75 6.82 21.99 10.98
C PRO A 75 6.97 21.90 12.50
N GLU A 76 6.67 22.98 13.24
CA GLU A 76 6.86 23.03 14.70
C GLU A 76 5.87 22.14 15.45
N ASP A 77 4.67 22.00 14.91
CA ASP A 77 3.57 21.22 15.48
C ASP A 77 3.31 19.91 14.71
N HIS A 78 4.18 19.53 13.77
CA HIS A 78 3.95 18.34 12.94
C HIS A 78 4.12 17.05 13.76
N PRO A 79 3.07 16.23 13.91
CA PRO A 79 3.14 15.04 14.76
C PRO A 79 3.99 13.95 14.11
N LEU A 80 4.73 13.21 14.93
CA LEU A 80 5.66 12.17 14.45
C LEU A 80 4.97 10.98 13.75
N GLY A 81 3.70 10.73 14.07
CA GLY A 81 3.00 9.51 13.66
C GLY A 81 2.14 9.65 12.40
N TYR A 82 1.45 10.78 12.25
CA TYR A 82 0.41 11.00 11.25
C TYR A 82 0.59 12.36 10.58
N ASP A 83 0.00 12.52 9.40
CA ASP A 83 0.12 13.75 8.62
C ASP A 83 -1.09 14.67 8.84
N ILE A 84 -2.30 14.12 8.94
CA ILE A 84 -3.56 14.87 9.01
C ILE A 84 -4.40 14.37 10.18
N LEU A 85 -4.88 15.29 11.01
CA LEU A 85 -5.95 15.02 11.98
C LEU A 85 -7.29 15.41 11.34
N LEU A 86 -8.14 14.42 11.08
CA LEU A 86 -9.46 14.66 10.52
C LEU A 86 -10.38 15.33 11.56
N PRO A 87 -11.46 16.04 11.14
CA PRO A 87 -12.39 16.67 12.08
C PRO A 87 -13.04 15.69 13.07
N SER A 88 -13.11 14.42 12.72
CA SER A 88 -13.60 13.32 13.56
C SER A 88 -12.63 12.89 14.67
N GLY A 89 -11.38 13.36 14.64
CA GLY A 89 -10.29 12.92 15.53
C GLY A 89 -9.46 11.77 14.98
N VAL A 90 -9.82 11.20 13.82
CA VAL A 90 -9.07 10.14 13.16
C VAL A 90 -7.74 10.66 12.63
N LYS A 91 -6.65 9.95 12.94
CA LYS A 91 -5.27 10.26 12.54
C LYS A 91 -4.92 9.55 11.24
N LEU A 92 -4.69 10.34 10.19
CA LEU A 92 -4.41 9.89 8.84
C LEU A 92 -2.94 10.15 8.48
N ASP A 93 -2.25 9.13 7.97
CA ASP A 93 -0.88 9.20 7.48
C ASP A 93 -0.86 8.95 5.96
N VAL A 94 -0.28 9.86 5.19
CA VAL A 94 -0.27 9.85 3.72
C VAL A 94 0.97 9.10 3.22
N LYS A 95 0.76 7.96 2.58
CA LYS A 95 1.83 7.15 1.99
C LYS A 95 1.92 7.36 0.51
N CYS A 96 3.02 7.98 0.07
CA CYS A 96 3.23 8.28 -1.34
C CYS A 96 4.41 7.50 -1.93
N ARG A 97 4.14 6.75 -3.01
CA ARG A 97 5.18 6.19 -3.88
C ARG A 97 5.36 7.07 -5.12
N GLY A 98 6.60 7.46 -5.41
CA GLY A 98 6.93 8.14 -6.67
C GLY A 98 7.29 7.17 -7.80
N GLY A 99 6.87 7.47 -9.03
CA GLY A 99 7.20 6.67 -10.21
C GLY A 99 7.17 7.48 -11.51
N GLY A 100 7.85 7.00 -12.55
CA GLY A 100 7.82 7.64 -13.89
C GLY A 100 6.64 7.21 -14.76
N LEU A 101 5.80 6.28 -14.27
CA LEU A 101 4.62 5.76 -14.95
C LEU A 101 3.37 6.13 -14.17
N PRO A 102 2.22 6.30 -14.85
CA PRO A 102 0.93 6.48 -14.18
C PRO A 102 0.57 5.25 -13.35
N PHE A 103 -0.19 5.45 -12.28
CA PHE A 103 -0.73 4.33 -11.52
C PHE A 103 -1.66 3.49 -12.39
N LYS A 104 -1.55 2.16 -12.28
CA LYS A 104 -2.45 1.20 -12.93
C LYS A 104 -2.70 0.06 -11.97
N GLU A 105 -3.97 -0.21 -11.68
CA GLU A 105 -4.36 -1.35 -10.84
C GLU A 105 -3.91 -2.67 -11.44
N LYS A 106 -4.02 -2.79 -12.77
CA LYS A 106 -3.64 -3.95 -13.54
C LYS A 106 -2.59 -3.57 -14.57
N TYR A 107 -1.49 -4.33 -14.62
CA TYR A 107 -0.43 -4.14 -15.60
C TYR A 107 0.02 -5.49 -16.17
N GLU A 108 0.40 -5.52 -17.44
CA GLU A 108 0.87 -6.72 -18.11
C GLU A 108 2.39 -6.87 -17.97
N SER A 109 2.86 -8.05 -17.56
CA SER A 109 4.28 -8.41 -17.53
C SER A 109 4.74 -8.98 -18.89
N ASN A 110 6.03 -9.31 -19.03
CA ASN A 110 6.60 -9.83 -20.29
C ASN A 110 6.02 -11.19 -20.73
N ASP A 111 5.44 -11.93 -19.81
CA ASP A 111 4.79 -13.22 -20.05
C ASP A 111 3.35 -13.08 -20.59
N GLY A 112 2.89 -11.84 -20.84
CA GLY A 112 1.52 -11.58 -21.28
C GLY A 112 0.49 -11.91 -20.21
N ILE A 113 0.90 -11.88 -18.93
CA ILE A 113 0.03 -12.10 -17.78
C ILE A 113 -0.14 -10.80 -17.00
N THR A 114 -1.40 -10.48 -16.72
CA THR A 114 -1.78 -9.33 -15.89
C THR A 114 -1.43 -9.55 -14.42
N ARG A 115 -0.85 -8.52 -13.81
CA ARG A 115 -0.51 -8.43 -12.39
C ARG A 115 -1.25 -7.27 -11.75
N GLU A 116 -1.42 -7.37 -10.44
CA GLU A 116 -2.14 -6.40 -9.63
C GLU A 116 -1.19 -5.47 -8.89
N ALA A 117 -1.61 -4.21 -8.75
CA ALA A 117 -0.86 -3.20 -8.04
C ALA A 117 -0.85 -3.46 -6.53
N LYS A 118 0.29 -3.16 -5.94
CA LYS A 118 0.50 -3.23 -4.49
C LYS A 118 1.13 -1.95 -3.99
N HIS A 119 0.91 -1.74 -2.70
CA HIS A 119 1.52 -0.71 -1.91
C HIS A 119 2.39 -1.35 -0.84
N ASN A 120 3.40 -0.61 -0.42
CA ASN A 120 4.37 -1.07 0.56
C ASN A 120 4.35 -0.11 1.75
N PHE A 121 4.45 -0.70 2.93
CA PHE A 121 4.64 0.01 4.19
C PHE A 121 5.98 -0.41 4.77
N PHE A 122 6.71 0.52 5.37
CA PHE A 122 7.79 0.12 6.26
C PHE A 122 7.18 -0.59 7.46
N ALA A 123 7.64 -1.80 7.78
CA ALA A 123 7.08 -2.60 8.88
C ALA A 123 7.09 -1.83 10.21
N ARG A 124 8.11 -1.00 10.44
CA ARG A 124 8.19 -0.10 11.61
C ARG A 124 6.97 0.82 11.74
N GLN A 125 6.44 1.36 10.63
CA GLN A 125 5.26 2.24 10.67
C GLN A 125 4.03 1.54 11.24
N ILE A 126 3.94 0.23 11.02
CA ILE A 126 2.82 -0.60 11.45
C ILE A 126 3.02 -1.11 12.88
N HIS A 127 4.25 -1.43 13.28
CA HIS A 127 4.53 -2.09 14.56
C HIS A 127 5.09 -1.19 15.67
N ASP A 128 5.56 0.02 15.36
CA ASP A 128 6.02 0.98 16.38
C ASP A 128 4.83 1.68 17.03
N ASP A 129 4.58 1.39 18.31
CA ASP A 129 3.47 1.97 19.09
C ASP A 129 3.60 3.49 19.27
N LYS A 130 4.81 4.05 19.09
CA LYS A 130 5.02 5.50 19.13
C LYS A 130 4.46 6.21 17.89
N LEU A 131 4.28 5.47 16.79
CA LEU A 131 3.71 5.99 15.55
C LEU A 131 2.18 5.83 15.61
N ASN A 132 1.55 6.82 16.23
CA ASN A 132 0.13 6.84 16.55
C ASN A 132 -0.71 7.29 15.34
N THR A 133 -1.05 6.35 14.48
CA THR A 133 -1.86 6.54 13.27
C THR A 133 -3.00 5.53 13.27
N ASP A 134 -4.19 6.00 12.91
CA ASP A 134 -5.38 5.16 12.82
C ASP A 134 -5.50 4.55 11.42
N ILE A 135 -5.27 5.38 10.39
CA ILE A 135 -5.41 4.99 8.98
C ILE A 135 -4.26 5.49 8.10
N TYR A 136 -4.00 4.74 7.03
CA TYR A 136 -3.09 5.14 5.96
C TYR A 136 -3.85 5.47 4.70
N LEU A 137 -3.53 6.61 4.08
CA LEU A 137 -4.00 6.98 2.74
C LEU A 137 -2.91 6.65 1.72
N MET A 138 -3.20 5.71 0.82
CA MET A 138 -2.24 5.27 -0.18
C MET A 138 -2.32 6.14 -1.42
N THR A 139 -1.18 6.70 -1.83
CA THR A 139 -1.06 7.55 -3.01
C THR A 139 0.10 7.13 -3.90
N HIS A 140 -0.02 7.43 -5.19
CA HIS A 140 1.05 7.28 -6.17
C HIS A 140 1.27 8.61 -6.89
N LEU A 141 2.51 9.04 -6.98
CA LEU A 141 2.89 10.25 -7.68
C LEU A 141 3.61 9.90 -8.98
N GLU A 142 2.94 10.13 -10.09
CA GLU A 142 3.59 10.15 -11.40
C GLU A 142 4.48 11.39 -11.49
N THR A 143 5.72 11.18 -11.91
CA THR A 143 6.78 12.18 -11.96
C THR A 143 7.43 12.21 -13.35
N PRO A 144 7.99 13.37 -13.78
CA PRO A 144 8.81 13.44 -14.97
C PRO A 144 10.16 12.73 -14.80
N SER A 145 10.92 12.57 -15.89
CA SER A 145 12.25 11.95 -15.85
C SER A 145 13.21 12.67 -14.90
N ASN A 146 13.20 14.02 -14.92
CA ASN A 146 13.79 14.81 -13.84
C ASN A 146 12.75 14.94 -12.71
N ARG A 147 13.03 14.28 -11.58
CA ARG A 147 12.14 14.16 -10.43
C ARG A 147 12.39 15.19 -9.32
N GLU A 148 13.25 16.18 -9.56
CA GLU A 148 13.52 17.21 -8.58
C GLU A 148 12.30 18.12 -8.39
N LEU A 149 12.04 18.50 -7.13
CA LEU A 149 11.06 19.53 -6.80
C LEU A 149 11.75 20.91 -6.81
N PRO A 150 11.07 21.97 -7.28
CA PRO A 150 9.72 21.95 -7.84
C PRO A 150 9.68 21.44 -9.29
N GLY A 151 10.83 21.25 -9.93
CA GLY A 151 10.92 21.02 -11.37
C GLY A 151 10.62 22.30 -12.14
N THR A 152 10.03 22.19 -13.34
CA THR A 152 9.62 23.37 -14.13
C THR A 152 8.11 23.46 -14.28
N ALA A 153 7.61 24.68 -14.49
CA ALA A 153 6.19 24.94 -14.77
C ALA A 153 5.69 24.28 -16.08
N ARG A 154 6.61 23.95 -17.00
CA ARG A 154 6.29 23.30 -18.29
C ARG A 154 6.19 21.78 -18.20
N GLN A 155 6.63 21.16 -17.10
CA GLN A 155 6.53 19.70 -16.94
C GLN A 155 5.07 19.26 -16.81
N ARG A 156 4.67 18.29 -17.64
CA ARG A 156 3.28 17.78 -17.73
C ARG A 156 3.05 16.42 -17.06
N LYS A 157 4.07 15.84 -16.43
CA LYS A 157 4.02 14.51 -15.81
C LYS A 157 4.03 14.57 -14.29
N TRP A 158 3.29 15.52 -13.72
CA TRP A 158 3.05 15.58 -12.28
C TRP A 158 1.58 15.27 -12.03
N THR A 159 1.30 14.06 -11.57
CA THR A 159 -0.07 13.60 -11.31
C THR A 159 -0.07 12.78 -10.03
N LEU A 160 -0.88 13.19 -9.06
CA LEU A 160 -1.13 12.43 -7.85
C LEU A 160 -2.37 11.56 -8.04
N TYR A 161 -2.22 10.27 -7.76
CA TYR A 161 -3.29 9.28 -7.75
C TYR A 161 -3.55 8.93 -6.28
N ILE A 162 -4.77 9.15 -5.80
CA ILE A 162 -5.19 8.80 -4.44
C ILE A 162 -5.94 7.48 -4.52
N CYS A 163 -5.30 6.40 -4.08
CA CYS A 163 -5.73 5.04 -4.42
C CYS A 163 -6.77 4.46 -3.45
N GLY A 164 -6.76 4.90 -2.19
CA GLY A 164 -7.67 4.45 -1.14
C GLY A 164 -7.02 4.47 0.22
N TRP A 165 -7.77 4.11 1.26
CA TRP A 165 -7.29 4.09 2.65
C TRP A 165 -7.45 2.72 3.29
N VAL A 166 -6.74 2.49 4.39
CA VAL A 166 -6.82 1.25 5.20
C VAL A 166 -6.41 1.55 6.65
N SER A 167 -7.03 0.88 7.62
CA SER A 167 -6.65 0.97 9.04
C SER A 167 -5.30 0.31 9.32
N LYS A 168 -4.57 0.85 10.31
CA LYS A 168 -3.28 0.31 10.73
C LYS A 168 -3.38 -1.15 11.17
N GLU A 169 -4.42 -1.48 11.92
CA GLU A 169 -4.67 -2.83 12.42
C GLU A 169 -4.98 -3.82 11.31
N ARG A 170 -5.71 -3.40 10.26
CA ARG A 170 -5.97 -4.28 9.12
C ARG A 170 -4.69 -4.53 8.32
N VAL A 171 -3.83 -3.54 8.13
CA VAL A 171 -2.50 -3.73 7.53
C VAL A 171 -1.67 -4.72 8.36
N MET A 172 -1.65 -4.55 9.68
CA MET A 172 -0.93 -5.45 10.60
C MET A 172 -1.42 -6.90 10.52
N ARG A 173 -2.74 -7.11 10.38
CA ARG A 173 -3.35 -8.44 10.35
C ARG A 173 -3.26 -9.13 8.98
N GLU A 174 -3.40 -8.37 7.89
CA GLU A 174 -3.59 -8.92 6.54
C GLU A 174 -2.42 -8.68 5.59
N GLY A 175 -1.56 -7.69 5.88
CA GLY A 175 -0.40 -7.40 5.07
C GLY A 175 0.60 -8.57 5.05
N VAL A 176 1.34 -8.68 3.95
CA VAL A 176 2.39 -9.70 3.81
C VAL A 176 3.71 -9.10 4.23
N TYR A 177 4.17 -9.48 5.42
CA TYR A 177 5.49 -9.11 5.90
C TYR A 177 6.60 -9.74 5.04
N LEU A 178 7.50 -8.90 4.56
CA LEU A 178 8.64 -9.27 3.73
C LEU A 178 9.92 -8.74 4.36
N PRO A 179 10.82 -9.64 4.79
CA PRO A 179 12.07 -9.22 5.37
C PRO A 179 12.98 -8.52 4.36
N ARG A 180 13.90 -7.69 4.84
CA ARG A 180 14.97 -7.11 4.01
C ARG A 180 15.62 -8.20 3.15
N GLY A 181 15.82 -7.91 1.86
CA GLY A 181 16.36 -8.87 0.88
C GLY A 181 15.31 -9.72 0.19
N SER A 182 14.06 -9.72 0.65
CA SER A 182 12.95 -10.39 -0.02
C SER A 182 12.81 -9.90 -1.47
N LEU A 183 12.60 -10.86 -2.38
CA LEU A 183 12.44 -10.61 -3.79
C LEU A 183 10.97 -10.32 -4.12
N THR A 184 10.75 -9.32 -4.96
CA THR A 184 9.41 -8.94 -5.43
C THR A 184 9.42 -8.57 -6.91
N GLU A 185 8.33 -8.90 -7.59
CA GLU A 185 8.10 -8.49 -8.98
C GLU A 185 7.62 -7.03 -9.05
N GLN A 186 8.16 -6.26 -10.00
CA GLN A 186 7.71 -4.93 -10.39
C GLN A 186 7.66 -4.84 -11.91
N GLY A 187 6.46 -4.92 -12.50
CA GLY A 187 6.33 -4.90 -13.95
C GLY A 187 7.11 -6.05 -14.60
N ARG A 188 8.17 -5.70 -15.33
CA ARG A 188 9.02 -6.63 -16.09
C ARG A 188 10.31 -7.01 -15.36
N THR A 189 10.52 -6.49 -14.16
CA THR A 189 11.77 -6.61 -13.40
C THR A 189 11.50 -7.17 -12.02
N TRP A 190 12.53 -7.79 -11.45
CA TRP A 190 12.54 -8.18 -10.05
C TRP A 190 13.47 -7.25 -9.28
N PHE A 191 13.13 -6.97 -8.03
CA PHE A 191 14.00 -6.22 -7.14
C PHE A 191 13.92 -6.80 -5.73
N THR A 192 14.96 -6.55 -4.95
CA THR A 192 15.02 -6.91 -3.54
C THR A 192 14.67 -5.72 -2.67
N TYR A 193 13.85 -5.96 -1.64
CA TYR A 193 13.53 -4.93 -0.67
C TYR A 193 14.77 -4.51 0.13
N ARG A 194 14.95 -3.19 0.28
CA ARG A 194 16.07 -2.60 1.03
C ARG A 194 15.75 -2.43 2.52
N GLY A 195 14.49 -2.56 2.93
CA GLY A 195 14.03 -2.45 4.32
C GLY A 195 13.13 -3.61 4.70
N GLN A 196 12.59 -3.55 5.92
CA GLN A 196 11.52 -4.43 6.38
C GLN A 196 10.19 -3.88 5.86
N GLU A 197 9.46 -4.65 5.05
CA GLU A 197 8.33 -4.14 4.29
C GLU A 197 7.07 -4.97 4.57
N ILE A 198 5.92 -4.36 4.38
CA ILE A 198 4.62 -5.03 4.39
C ILE A 198 3.93 -4.72 3.07
N GLU A 199 3.63 -5.75 2.29
CA GLU A 199 2.86 -5.60 1.06
C GLU A 199 1.36 -5.65 1.34
N PHE A 200 0.63 -4.72 0.72
CA PHE A 200 -0.82 -4.69 0.75
C PHE A 200 -1.35 -4.33 -0.64
N TYR A 201 -2.30 -5.11 -1.14
CA TYR A 201 -2.76 -4.97 -2.52
C TYR A 201 -3.85 -3.91 -2.64
N ASN A 202 -3.79 -3.15 -3.72
CA ASN A 202 -4.66 -1.99 -3.90
C ASN A 202 -6.15 -2.37 -3.89
N ARG A 203 -6.52 -3.50 -4.51
CA ARG A 203 -7.88 -4.07 -4.46
C ARG A 203 -8.47 -4.25 -3.05
N ASN A 204 -7.62 -4.34 -2.02
CA ASN A 204 -8.05 -4.53 -0.64
C ASN A 204 -8.23 -3.21 0.14
N LEU A 205 -7.89 -2.06 -0.46
CA LEU A 205 -8.09 -0.75 0.16
C LEU A 205 -9.57 -0.35 0.15
N ASN A 206 -9.94 0.55 1.05
CA ASN A 206 -11.20 1.27 1.02
C ASN A 206 -11.09 2.43 0.03
N GLY A 207 -11.89 2.39 -1.04
CA GLY A 207 -11.90 3.44 -2.07
C GLY A 207 -12.55 4.73 -1.61
N LEU A 208 -12.38 5.78 -2.40
CA LEU A 208 -13.02 7.08 -2.23
C LEU A 208 -13.70 7.46 -3.55
N CYS A 209 -14.88 8.09 -3.50
CA CYS A 209 -15.50 8.63 -4.70
C CYS A 209 -14.90 10.01 -5.04
N LYS A 210 -14.66 10.81 -4.01
CA LYS A 210 -13.99 12.12 -4.07
C LYS A 210 -13.13 12.33 -2.84
N ILE A 211 -12.22 13.30 -2.90
CA ILE A 211 -11.27 13.54 -1.80
C ILE A 211 -11.95 13.98 -0.51
N ASP A 212 -13.05 14.74 -0.60
CA ASP A 212 -13.84 15.18 0.55
C ASP A 212 -14.40 14.01 1.38
N ASP A 213 -14.51 12.81 0.80
CA ASP A 213 -15.00 11.64 1.51
C ASP A 213 -14.08 11.28 2.70
N LEU A 214 -12.82 11.71 2.67
CA LEU A 214 -11.90 11.60 3.81
C LEU A 214 -12.43 12.32 5.06
N LEU A 215 -13.12 13.46 4.90
CA LEU A 215 -13.64 14.25 6.01
C LEU A 215 -14.80 13.55 6.73
N ASN A 216 -15.39 12.53 6.10
CA ASN A 216 -16.51 11.75 6.62
C ASN A 216 -16.06 10.44 7.28
N ILE A 217 -14.75 10.15 7.31
CA ILE A 217 -14.22 8.97 7.99
C ILE A 217 -14.23 9.25 9.50
N GLU A 218 -14.94 8.41 10.24
CA GLU A 218 -15.05 8.47 11.69
C GLU A 218 -14.46 7.22 12.35
N HIS A 219 -14.24 7.28 13.67
CA HIS A 219 -13.73 6.13 14.44
C HIS A 219 -14.54 4.82 14.25
N PRO A 220 -15.89 4.83 14.13
CA PRO A 220 -16.65 3.63 13.79
C PRO A 220 -16.26 3.00 12.46
N ASP A 221 -15.91 3.80 11.44
CA ASP A 221 -15.45 3.30 10.14
C ASP A 221 -14.08 2.62 10.26
N VAL A 222 -13.20 3.18 11.08
CA VAL A 222 -11.88 2.59 11.38
C VAL A 222 -12.03 1.25 12.11
N GLU A 223 -12.89 1.18 13.12
CA GLU A 223 -13.17 -0.07 13.85
C GLU A 223 -13.86 -1.12 12.95
N GLN A 224 -14.70 -0.68 12.01
CA GLN A 224 -15.27 -1.56 11.01
C GLN A 224 -14.18 -2.12 10.08
N ASP A 225 -13.29 -1.27 9.55
CA ASP A 225 -12.22 -1.70 8.66
C ASP A 225 -11.22 -2.63 9.36
N LYS A 226 -10.85 -2.33 10.60
CA LYS A 226 -10.02 -3.21 11.44
C LYS A 226 -10.54 -4.64 11.49
N ASN A 227 -11.85 -4.84 11.44
CA ASN A 227 -12.50 -6.16 11.47
C ASN A 227 -12.87 -6.71 10.07
N HIS A 228 -12.78 -5.88 9.02
CA HIS A 228 -13.10 -6.27 7.65
C HIS A 228 -12.12 -7.33 7.13
N LYS A 229 -12.62 -8.43 6.55
CA LYS A 229 -11.78 -9.48 5.97
C LYS A 229 -11.53 -9.23 4.49
N GLY A 230 -10.30 -8.82 4.15
CA GLY A 230 -9.88 -8.59 2.77
C GLY A 230 -9.70 -9.86 1.94
N ASP A 231 -9.40 -9.65 0.66
CA ASP A 231 -8.98 -10.70 -0.26
C ASP A 231 -7.45 -10.94 -0.18
N LEU A 232 -6.92 -11.86 -0.98
CA LEU A 232 -5.51 -12.25 -0.98
C LEU A 232 -4.60 -11.03 -1.19
N ASN A 233 -3.57 -10.86 -0.34
CA ASN A 233 -2.51 -9.85 -0.52
C ASN A 233 -1.30 -10.44 -1.30
N LEU A 234 -1.57 -11.08 -2.44
CA LEU A 234 -0.57 -11.58 -3.40
C LEU A 234 -1.10 -11.37 -4.82
N THR A 235 -0.23 -11.25 -5.83
CA THR A 235 -0.72 -11.29 -7.21
C THR A 235 -1.40 -12.64 -7.46
N SER A 236 -2.42 -12.65 -8.33
CA SER A 236 -3.07 -13.89 -8.79
C SER A 236 -2.04 -14.90 -9.30
N VAL A 237 -1.00 -14.38 -9.94
CA VAL A 237 0.05 -15.18 -10.52
C VAL A 237 0.99 -15.76 -9.49
N ASP A 238 1.38 -14.99 -8.48
CA ASP A 238 2.18 -15.50 -7.36
C ASP A 238 1.41 -16.57 -6.60
N ALA A 239 0.09 -16.42 -6.44
CA ALA A 239 -0.76 -17.47 -5.89
C ALA A 239 -0.67 -18.78 -6.69
N LEU A 240 -0.70 -18.72 -8.03
CA LEU A 240 -0.51 -19.91 -8.87
C LEU A 240 0.91 -20.48 -8.77
N ARG A 241 1.94 -19.64 -8.85
CA ARG A 241 3.36 -20.07 -8.73
C ARG A 241 3.60 -20.85 -7.45
N ILE A 242 3.14 -20.29 -6.33
CA ILE A 242 3.22 -20.89 -5.00
C ILE A 242 2.46 -22.20 -5.00
N THR A 243 1.25 -22.24 -5.57
CA THR A 243 0.43 -23.46 -5.61
C THR A 243 1.13 -24.59 -6.39
N TYR A 244 1.70 -24.30 -7.55
CA TYR A 244 2.47 -25.27 -8.34
C TYR A 244 3.66 -25.84 -7.55
N ASP A 245 4.46 -24.98 -6.92
CA ASP A 245 5.60 -25.42 -6.11
C ASP A 245 5.15 -26.27 -4.91
N LEU A 246 4.09 -25.89 -4.22
CA LEU A 246 3.55 -26.67 -3.09
C LEU A 246 2.95 -28.02 -3.51
N ILE A 247 2.41 -28.15 -4.72
CA ILE A 247 2.01 -29.44 -5.29
C ILE A 247 3.25 -30.30 -5.56
N GLY A 248 4.29 -29.73 -6.19
CA GLY A 248 5.55 -30.43 -6.44
C GLY A 248 6.22 -30.94 -5.16
N ARG A 249 6.00 -30.25 -4.03
CA ARG A 249 6.45 -30.65 -2.69
C ARG A 249 5.52 -31.62 -1.96
N GLY A 250 4.42 -32.07 -2.57
CA GLY A 250 3.43 -32.97 -1.96
C GLY A 250 2.57 -32.34 -0.85
N ILE A 251 2.62 -31.01 -0.69
CA ILE A 251 1.85 -30.28 0.33
C ILE A 251 0.41 -30.10 -0.17
N LEU A 252 0.26 -29.58 -1.39
CA LEU A 252 -1.04 -29.40 -2.04
C LEU A 252 -1.32 -30.53 -3.05
N LEU A 253 -2.57 -30.57 -3.51
CA LEU A 253 -3.09 -31.49 -4.54
C LEU A 253 -3.64 -30.67 -5.71
N GLU A 254 -3.76 -31.28 -6.89
CA GLU A 254 -4.27 -30.61 -8.11
C GLU A 254 -5.63 -29.95 -7.93
N LYS A 255 -6.55 -30.53 -7.16
CA LYS A 255 -7.84 -29.89 -6.84
C LYS A 255 -7.72 -28.49 -6.22
N HIS A 256 -6.63 -28.19 -5.51
CA HIS A 256 -6.37 -26.86 -4.96
C HIS A 256 -5.86 -25.90 -6.03
N LEU A 257 -5.10 -26.39 -7.02
CA LEU A 257 -4.73 -25.61 -8.19
C LEU A 257 -5.97 -25.23 -9.01
N ASP A 258 -6.89 -26.18 -9.22
CA ASP A 258 -8.14 -25.90 -9.94
C ASP A 258 -8.99 -24.85 -9.21
N PHE A 259 -9.04 -24.94 -7.88
CA PHE A 259 -9.67 -23.92 -7.04
C PHE A 259 -9.01 -22.54 -7.24
N ILE A 260 -7.68 -22.44 -7.14
CA ILE A 260 -6.96 -21.16 -7.31
C ILE A 260 -7.13 -20.61 -8.73
N LYS A 261 -7.09 -21.45 -9.77
CA LYS A 261 -7.35 -21.04 -11.15
C LYS A 261 -8.75 -20.46 -11.30
N LYS A 262 -9.75 -21.07 -10.66
CA LYS A 262 -11.12 -20.58 -10.65
C LYS A 262 -11.25 -19.23 -9.95
N GLU A 263 -10.69 -19.08 -8.74
CA GLU A 263 -10.78 -17.84 -7.95
C GLU A 263 -10.02 -16.67 -8.59
N THR A 264 -8.85 -16.94 -9.18
CA THR A 264 -8.00 -15.91 -9.80
C THR A 264 -8.36 -15.64 -11.27
N GLY A 265 -9.09 -16.54 -11.92
CA GLY A 265 -9.38 -16.51 -13.36
C GLY A 265 -8.16 -16.78 -14.26
N LEU A 266 -7.02 -17.22 -13.69
CA LEU A 266 -5.79 -17.43 -14.46
C LEU A 266 -5.61 -18.89 -14.89
N ASN A 267 -5.71 -19.16 -16.20
CA ASN A 267 -5.54 -20.51 -16.77
C ASN A 267 -4.14 -20.77 -17.37
N LYS A 268 -3.20 -19.82 -17.27
CA LYS A 268 -1.84 -19.92 -17.86
C LYS A 268 -0.83 -20.56 -16.88
N ILE A 269 0.19 -21.23 -17.40
CA ILE A 269 1.28 -21.86 -16.60
C ILE A 269 2.26 -20.77 -16.13
N VAL A 270 2.69 -20.83 -14.86
CA VAL A 270 3.58 -19.83 -14.26
C VAL A 270 4.74 -20.47 -13.48
N LYS A 271 5.99 -19.99 -13.68
CA LYS A 271 7.22 -20.51 -13.06
C LYS A 271 7.45 -19.97 -11.62
N PRO A 272 7.86 -20.77 -10.62
CA PRO A 272 8.01 -20.35 -9.22
C PRO A 272 9.37 -19.71 -8.86
N ILE A 273 9.39 -18.58 -8.13
CA ILE A 273 10.61 -17.89 -7.62
C ILE A 273 10.35 -17.05 -6.32
N LEU A 274 9.53 -17.49 -5.36
CA LEU A 274 9.12 -16.62 -4.22
C LEU A 274 9.70 -17.04 -2.86
N HIS A 275 9.61 -16.14 -1.86
CA HIS A 275 10.10 -16.29 -0.49
C HIS A 275 9.14 -17.10 0.41
N SER A 276 9.65 -17.91 1.35
CA SER A 276 8.87 -18.86 2.17
C SER A 276 7.66 -18.25 2.90
N ASN A 277 7.76 -17.01 3.40
CA ASN A 277 6.63 -16.31 4.05
C ASN A 277 5.41 -16.12 3.13
N GLN A 278 5.63 -15.94 1.81
CA GLN A 278 4.53 -15.80 0.85
C GLN A 278 3.75 -17.11 0.69
N TYR A 279 4.42 -18.26 0.83
CA TYR A 279 3.79 -19.58 0.82
C TYR A 279 2.93 -19.77 2.07
N PHE A 280 3.44 -19.40 3.25
CA PHE A 280 2.67 -19.51 4.50
C PHE A 280 1.47 -18.57 4.53
N HIS A 281 1.57 -17.37 3.95
CA HIS A 281 0.42 -16.49 3.78
C HIS A 281 -0.71 -17.15 2.96
N LEU A 282 -0.38 -17.76 1.81
CA LEU A 282 -1.36 -18.48 1.00
C LEU A 282 -1.97 -19.68 1.75
N LEU A 283 -1.14 -20.48 2.43
CA LEU A 283 -1.60 -21.63 3.22
C LEU A 283 -2.59 -21.21 4.32
N ASN A 284 -2.28 -20.12 5.03
CA ASN A 284 -3.15 -19.55 6.06
C ASN A 284 -4.44 -18.97 5.48
N TRP A 285 -4.41 -18.38 4.28
CA TRP A 285 -5.60 -17.92 3.58
C TRP A 285 -6.50 -19.09 3.15
N LEU A 286 -5.94 -20.14 2.55
CA LEU A 286 -6.67 -21.36 2.18
C LEU A 286 -7.31 -22.05 3.38
N LYS A 287 -6.62 -22.11 4.53
CA LYS A 287 -7.19 -22.61 5.78
C LYS A 287 -8.39 -21.77 6.24
N ARG A 288 -8.26 -20.44 6.22
CA ARG A 288 -9.36 -19.52 6.58
C ARG A 288 -10.60 -19.68 5.68
N LYS A 289 -10.43 -20.13 4.44
CA LYS A 289 -11.50 -20.45 3.49
C LYS A 289 -12.04 -21.88 3.60
N GLY A 290 -11.53 -22.69 4.55
CA GLY A 290 -11.93 -24.10 4.72
C GLY A 290 -11.36 -25.05 3.65
N ALA A 291 -10.50 -24.56 2.77
CA ALA A 291 -9.90 -25.34 1.68
C ALA A 291 -8.63 -26.11 2.10
N LEU A 292 -8.13 -25.87 3.33
CA LEU A 292 -6.91 -26.48 3.84
C LEU A 292 -7.01 -26.82 5.33
N THR A 293 -6.39 -27.91 5.74
CA THR A 293 -6.32 -28.34 7.15
C THR A 293 -5.02 -27.91 7.81
N ASP A 294 -5.03 -27.80 9.14
CA ASP A 294 -3.84 -27.50 9.94
C ASP A 294 -2.67 -28.46 9.73
N ASN A 295 -2.98 -29.72 9.40
CA ASN A 295 -1.96 -30.72 9.18
C ASN A 295 -1.09 -30.39 7.95
N LYS A 296 -1.67 -29.77 6.92
CA LYS A 296 -0.92 -29.33 5.73
C LYS A 296 -0.01 -28.14 6.01
N ILE A 297 -0.44 -27.22 6.87
CA ILE A 297 0.41 -26.11 7.33
C ILE A 297 1.59 -26.65 8.16
N LYS A 298 1.34 -27.61 9.05
CA LYS A 298 2.42 -28.30 9.80
C LYS A 298 3.40 -29.02 8.88
N GLN A 299 2.94 -29.64 7.80
CA GLN A 299 3.83 -30.26 6.80
C GLN A 299 4.69 -29.20 6.10
N ALA A 300 4.11 -28.07 5.69
CA ALA A 300 4.86 -26.99 5.08
C ALA A 300 5.96 -26.44 5.99
N ARG A 301 5.70 -26.30 7.31
CA ARG A 301 6.70 -25.88 8.32
C ARG A 301 7.89 -26.81 8.48
N LYS A 302 7.82 -28.06 7.98
CA LYS A 302 8.96 -28.99 7.99
C LYS A 302 9.92 -28.77 6.81
N ILE A 303 9.46 -28.10 5.76
CA ILE A 303 10.16 -28.00 4.47
C ILE A 303 10.52 -26.54 4.17
N LEU A 304 9.69 -25.61 4.63
CA LEU A 304 9.86 -24.17 4.47
C LEU A 304 9.98 -23.56 5.87
N GLN A 305 10.88 -22.59 6.02
CA GLN A 305 11.03 -21.85 7.26
C GLN A 305 10.23 -20.55 7.16
N GLU A 306 9.20 -20.41 8.00
CA GLU A 306 8.49 -19.15 8.20
C GLU A 306 9.38 -18.28 9.08
N GLU A 307 9.80 -17.11 8.59
CA GLU A 307 10.59 -16.17 9.39
C GLU A 307 9.63 -15.27 10.17
N PRO A 308 9.59 -15.38 11.52
CA PRO A 308 8.81 -14.48 12.35
C PRO A 308 9.43 -13.08 12.33
N TYR A 309 8.61 -12.06 12.59
CA TYR A 309 9.13 -10.73 12.88
C TYR A 309 9.96 -10.78 14.17
N SER A 310 11.27 -10.54 14.07
CA SER A 310 12.20 -10.63 15.19
C SER A 310 12.43 -9.31 15.93
N GLY A 311 11.77 -8.22 15.53
CA GLY A 311 12.12 -6.88 16.03
C GLY A 311 13.55 -6.45 15.63
N ILE A 312 14.04 -5.38 16.27
CA ILE A 312 15.45 -4.95 16.27
C ILE A 312 16.15 -5.62 17.44
#